data_AF-A0A838PC04-F1
#
_entry.id   AF-A0A838PC04-F1
#
_cell.length_a   1.000
_cell.length_b   1.000
_cell.length_c   1.000
_cell.angle_alpha   90.00
_cell.angle_beta   90.00
_cell.angle_gamma   90.00
#
_symmetry.space_group_name_H-M   'P 1'
#
loop_
_entity.id
_entity.type
_entity.pdbx_description
1 polymer ?
#
loop_
_entity_poly.entity_id
_entity_poly.type
_entity_poly.pdbx_seq_one_letter_code
_entity_poly.pdbx_strand_id
1 'polypeptide(L)'
;MSKTLSTAEAKHLLRLCKIGKLFEVQDWIASGNSLRVPAELKNTPLDVALDSGFHSLVELLVRNETSQDLKNRALRHSVYLKRLDFIELLVSHGADISSVPFIEVLQIWEPTIIRYFLDHGADFITDSPFAVAFNERIRTALRPWRESKEKYSNAAP
;
A
#
# COMPACT_ATOMS: atom_id res chain seq x y z
N MET A 1 -8.60 -13.43 -22.84
CA MET A 1 -8.93 -13.29 -21.40
C MET A 1 -7.95 -14.14 -20.62
N SER A 2 -7.15 -13.56 -19.72
CA SER A 2 -6.20 -14.32 -18.91
C SER A 2 -6.95 -15.24 -17.93
N LYS A 3 -6.60 -16.53 -17.93
CA LYS A 3 -7.24 -17.57 -17.12
C LYS A 3 -6.83 -17.40 -15.65
N THR A 4 -7.76 -17.54 -14.71
CA THR A 4 -7.41 -17.62 -13.28
C THR A 4 -6.62 -18.90 -13.02
N LEU A 5 -5.53 -18.80 -12.26
CA LEU A 5 -4.70 -19.94 -11.88
C LEU A 5 -5.49 -20.95 -11.03
N SER A 6 -5.11 -22.22 -11.05
CA SER A 6 -5.56 -23.15 -10.01
C SER A 6 -4.98 -22.76 -8.64
N THR A 7 -5.61 -23.20 -7.55
CA THR A 7 -5.11 -22.91 -6.19
C THR A 7 -3.68 -23.42 -5.98
N ALA A 8 -3.30 -24.55 -6.59
CA ALA A 8 -1.96 -25.11 -6.48
C ALA A 8 -0.91 -24.25 -7.22
N GLU A 9 -1.20 -23.86 -8.47
CA GLU A 9 -0.33 -22.97 -9.26
C GLU A 9 -0.20 -21.59 -8.61
N ALA A 10 -1.31 -21.02 -8.12
CA ALA A 10 -1.31 -19.75 -7.42
C ALA A 10 -0.44 -19.82 -6.16
N LYS A 11 -0.58 -20.85 -5.32
CA LYS A 11 0.27 -21.05 -4.14
C LYS A 11 1.75 -21.20 -4.52
N HIS A 12 2.04 -21.90 -5.62
CA HIS A 12 3.40 -22.04 -6.11
C HIS A 12 3.99 -20.69 -6.54
N LEU A 13 3.28 -19.91 -7.36
CA LEU A 13 3.69 -18.57 -7.77
C LEU A 13 3.90 -17.62 -6.56
N LEU A 14 2.95 -17.61 -5.62
CA LEU A 14 3.09 -16.81 -4.39
C LEU A 14 4.30 -17.23 -3.57
N ARG A 15 4.63 -18.53 -3.53
CA ARG A 15 5.85 -19.01 -2.87
C ARG A 15 7.08 -18.46 -3.57
N LEU A 16 7.18 -18.57 -4.90
CA LEU A 16 8.30 -18.01 -5.68
C LEU A 16 8.50 -16.52 -5.40
N CYS A 17 7.41 -15.75 -5.36
CA CYS A 17 7.45 -14.33 -5.01
C CYS A 17 7.97 -14.12 -3.59
N LYS A 18 7.46 -14.88 -2.61
CA LYS A 18 7.85 -14.77 -1.20
C LYS A 18 9.33 -15.05 -0.96
N ILE A 19 9.92 -15.99 -1.70
CA ILE A 19 11.36 -16.32 -1.59
C ILE A 19 12.24 -15.53 -2.58
N GLY A 20 11.67 -14.59 -3.34
CA GLY A 20 12.44 -13.69 -4.20
C GLY A 20 13.04 -14.34 -5.44
N LYS A 21 12.43 -15.41 -5.97
CA LYS A 21 12.91 -16.12 -7.16
C LYS A 21 12.57 -15.35 -8.44
N LEU A 22 13.21 -14.19 -8.61
CA LEU A 22 12.93 -13.24 -9.70
C LEU A 22 12.96 -13.90 -11.08
N PHE A 23 14.01 -14.68 -11.38
CA PHE A 23 14.13 -15.36 -12.68
C PHE A 23 13.05 -16.40 -12.91
N GLU A 24 12.67 -17.17 -11.88
CA GLU A 24 11.59 -18.17 -12.01
C GLU A 24 10.23 -17.49 -12.24
N VAL A 25 9.99 -16.33 -11.62
CA VAL A 25 8.78 -15.51 -11.87
C VAL A 25 8.82 -14.87 -13.27
N GLN A 26 10.00 -14.45 -13.74
CA GLN A 26 10.18 -13.93 -15.09
C GLN A 26 9.90 -15.00 -16.15
N ASP A 27 10.43 -16.21 -15.97
CA ASP A 27 10.18 -17.36 -16.84
C ASP A 27 8.70 -17.76 -16.82
N TRP A 28 8.05 -17.71 -15.65
CA TRP A 28 6.62 -17.93 -15.50
C TRP A 28 5.81 -16.97 -16.39
N ILE A 29 6.10 -15.67 -16.32
CA ILE A 29 5.45 -14.63 -17.13
C ILE A 29 5.77 -14.80 -18.62
N ALA A 30 7.05 -15.04 -18.97
CA ALA A 30 7.50 -15.21 -20.35
C ALA A 30 6.85 -16.41 -21.04
N SER A 31 6.49 -17.44 -20.27
CA SER A 31 5.73 -18.60 -20.75
C SER A 31 4.23 -18.31 -20.97
N GLY A 32 3.78 -17.06 -20.75
CA GLY A 32 2.38 -16.65 -20.90
C GLY A 32 1.48 -17.11 -19.75
N ASN A 33 2.04 -17.55 -18.63
CA ASN A 33 1.24 -17.94 -17.48
C ASN A 33 0.59 -16.71 -16.83
N SER A 34 -0.61 -16.92 -16.29
CA SER A 34 -1.36 -15.88 -15.61
C SER A 34 -0.73 -15.50 -14.26
N LEU A 35 -0.92 -14.25 -13.85
CA LEU A 35 -0.66 -13.75 -12.49
C LEU A 35 -1.92 -13.74 -11.62
N ARG A 36 -3.10 -14.03 -12.21
CA ARG A 36 -4.39 -13.92 -11.55
C ARG A 36 -4.61 -15.09 -10.60
N VAL A 37 -4.61 -14.80 -9.31
CA VAL A 37 -4.89 -15.77 -8.25
C VAL A 37 -6.41 -15.93 -8.03
N PRO A 38 -6.87 -17.11 -7.56
CA PRO A 38 -8.24 -17.32 -7.11
C PRO A 38 -8.63 -16.38 -5.96
N ALA A 39 -9.92 -16.05 -5.88
CA ALA A 39 -10.46 -15.15 -4.86
C ALA A 39 -10.33 -15.72 -3.43
N GLU A 40 -10.20 -17.05 -3.28
CA GLU A 40 -9.98 -17.68 -1.97
C GLU A 40 -8.61 -17.35 -1.37
N LEU A 41 -7.64 -16.90 -2.19
CA LEU A 41 -6.34 -16.45 -1.73
C LEU A 41 -6.39 -14.95 -1.44
N LYS A 42 -5.99 -14.57 -0.22
CA LYS A 42 -5.99 -13.17 0.23
C LYS A 42 -4.97 -12.31 -0.52
N ASN A 43 -3.80 -12.90 -0.84
CA ASN A 43 -2.67 -12.17 -1.40
C ASN A 43 -2.51 -12.48 -2.89
N THR A 44 -2.20 -11.44 -3.65
CA THR A 44 -1.72 -11.53 -5.03
C THR A 44 -0.20 -11.59 -5.05
N PRO A 45 0.42 -11.93 -6.20
CA PRO A 45 1.87 -11.86 -6.34
C PRO A 45 2.43 -10.48 -5.99
N LEU A 46 1.71 -9.41 -6.37
CA LEU A 46 2.15 -8.04 -6.13
C LEU A 46 2.15 -7.68 -4.64
N ASP A 47 1.16 -8.11 -3.84
CA ASP A 47 1.19 -7.88 -2.39
C ASP A 47 2.36 -8.62 -1.73
N VAL A 48 2.61 -9.88 -2.13
CA VAL A 48 3.73 -10.65 -1.58
C VAL A 48 5.07 -10.00 -1.93
N ALA A 49 5.20 -9.46 -3.14
CA ALA A 49 6.41 -8.74 -3.55
C ALA A 49 6.61 -7.47 -2.72
N LEU A 50 5.55 -6.69 -2.47
CA LEU A 50 5.60 -5.51 -1.60
C LEU A 50 6.02 -5.88 -0.16
N ASP A 51 5.41 -6.91 0.43
CA ASP A 51 5.73 -7.39 1.77
C ASP A 51 7.18 -7.87 1.89
N SER A 52 7.71 -8.49 0.85
CA SER A 52 9.11 -8.96 0.82
C SER A 52 10.14 -7.85 0.61
N GLY A 53 9.70 -6.66 0.14
CA GLY A 53 10.58 -5.53 -0.12
C GLY A 53 11.43 -5.66 -1.40
N PHE A 54 11.18 -6.66 -2.25
CA PHE A 54 11.98 -6.92 -3.45
C PHE A 54 11.57 -6.01 -4.61
N HIS A 55 12.25 -4.86 -4.72
CA HIS A 55 11.92 -3.82 -5.69
C HIS A 55 11.85 -4.32 -7.15
N SER A 56 12.85 -5.09 -7.61
CA SER A 56 12.84 -5.64 -8.98
C SER A 56 11.68 -6.61 -9.23
N LEU A 57 11.21 -7.32 -8.20
CA LEU A 57 10.06 -8.20 -8.32
C LEU A 57 8.75 -7.39 -8.36
N VAL A 58 8.63 -6.33 -7.55
CA VAL A 58 7.49 -5.40 -7.61
C VAL A 58 7.40 -4.77 -9.00
N GLU A 59 8.54 -4.29 -9.52
CA GLU A 59 8.62 -3.68 -10.85
C GLU A 59 8.24 -4.68 -11.96
N LEU A 60 8.78 -5.90 -11.91
CA LEU A 60 8.43 -6.96 -12.86
C LEU A 60 6.92 -7.25 -12.85
N LEU A 61 6.33 -7.37 -11.66
CA LEU A 61 4.92 -7.72 -11.51
C LEU A 61 4.00 -6.57 -11.91
N VAL A 62 4.25 -5.33 -11.47
CA VAL A 62 3.38 -4.19 -11.82
C VAL A 62 3.39 -3.88 -13.32
N ARG A 63 4.54 -4.06 -13.99
CA ARG A 63 4.67 -3.90 -15.45
C ARG A 63 3.80 -4.90 -16.22
N ASN A 64 3.62 -6.10 -15.68
CA ASN A 64 2.82 -7.17 -16.29
C ASN A 64 1.41 -7.27 -15.71
N GLU A 65 1.06 -6.43 -14.73
CA GLU A 65 -0.28 -6.37 -14.17
C GLU A 65 -1.18 -5.54 -15.08
N THR A 66 -2.32 -6.13 -15.45
CA THR A 66 -3.30 -5.51 -16.35
C THR A 66 -4.53 -5.02 -15.61
N SER A 67 -4.74 -5.48 -14.38
CA SER A 67 -5.85 -5.05 -13.53
C SER A 67 -5.53 -3.73 -12.83
N GLN A 68 -6.28 -2.67 -13.18
CA GLN A 68 -6.19 -1.38 -12.50
C GLN A 68 -6.52 -1.51 -11.01
N ASP A 69 -7.51 -2.32 -10.66
CA ASP A 69 -7.91 -2.54 -9.26
C ASP A 69 -6.76 -3.13 -8.43
N LEU A 70 -5.96 -4.02 -9.03
CA LEU A 70 -4.81 -4.61 -8.34
C LEU A 70 -3.66 -3.61 -8.19
N LYS A 71 -3.41 -2.77 -9.20
CA LYS A 71 -2.43 -1.67 -9.10
C LYS A 71 -2.82 -0.66 -8.03
N ASN A 72 -4.09 -0.25 -8.00
CA ASN A 72 -4.63 0.69 -7.01
C ASN A 72 -4.58 0.10 -5.60
N ARG A 73 -4.93 -1.19 -5.44
CA ARG A 73 -4.78 -1.88 -4.15
C ARG A 73 -3.32 -1.93 -3.70
N ALA A 74 -2.38 -2.25 -4.60
CA ALA A 74 -0.96 -2.26 -4.31
C ALA A 74 -0.44 -0.87 -3.90
N LEU A 75 -0.94 0.19 -4.53
CA LEU A 75 -0.60 1.57 -4.18
C LEU A 75 -1.03 1.88 -2.75
N ARG A 76 -2.30 1.60 -2.42
CA ARG A 76 -2.83 1.73 -1.06
C ARG A 76 -2.03 0.92 -0.04
N HIS A 77 -1.65 -0.30 -0.38
CA HIS A 77 -0.81 -1.13 0.49
C HIS A 77 0.56 -0.47 0.74
N SER A 78 1.20 0.08 -0.30
CA SER A 78 2.49 0.77 -0.19
C SER A 78 2.44 2.02 0.69
N VAL A 79 1.30 2.71 0.74
CA VAL A 79 1.02 3.81 1.69
C VAL A 79 1.07 3.31 3.14
N TYR A 80 0.40 2.20 3.46
CA TYR A 80 0.45 1.61 4.80
C TYR A 80 1.83 1.08 5.18
N LEU A 81 2.59 0.56 4.21
CA LEU A 81 3.98 0.16 4.41
C LEU A 81 4.92 1.36 4.59
N LYS A 82 4.45 2.59 4.33
CA LYS A 82 5.24 3.83 4.36
C LYS A 82 6.44 3.80 3.42
N ARG A 83 6.27 3.16 2.25
CA ARG A 83 7.32 2.94 1.25
C ARG A 83 7.12 3.85 0.04
N LEU A 84 7.68 5.05 0.11
CA LEU A 84 7.60 6.03 -0.98
C LEU A 84 8.16 5.49 -2.29
N ASP A 85 9.24 4.72 -2.25
CA ASP A 85 9.84 4.09 -3.42
C ASP A 85 8.87 3.14 -4.15
N PHE A 86 8.02 2.43 -3.43
CA PHE A 86 6.96 1.61 -4.03
C PHE A 86 5.77 2.43 -4.50
N ILE A 87 5.41 3.50 -3.80
CA ILE A 87 4.38 4.45 -4.24
C ILE A 87 4.76 5.05 -5.60
N GLU A 88 5.97 5.58 -5.70
CA GLU A 88 6.54 6.14 -6.95
C GLU A 88 6.54 5.10 -8.07
N LEU A 89 7.06 3.91 -7.80
CA LEU A 89 7.12 2.82 -8.77
C LEU A 89 5.72 2.44 -9.30
N LEU A 90 4.74 2.26 -8.41
CA LEU A 90 3.38 1.86 -8.79
C LEU A 90 2.67 2.95 -9.59
N VAL A 91 2.81 4.22 -9.18
CA VAL A 91 2.24 5.37 -9.91
C VAL A 91 2.89 5.51 -11.29
N SER A 92 4.21 5.32 -11.40
CA SER A 92 4.91 5.33 -12.70
C SER A 92 4.43 4.23 -13.66
N HIS A 93 3.85 3.15 -13.11
CA HIS A 93 3.25 2.05 -13.85
C HIS A 93 1.72 2.10 -13.92
N GLY A 94 1.13 3.28 -13.67
CA GLY A 94 -0.27 3.59 -13.94
C GLY A 94 -1.23 3.33 -12.78
N ALA A 95 -0.74 3.08 -11.55
CA ALA A 95 -1.61 3.12 -10.39
C ALA A 95 -2.19 4.54 -10.22
N ASP A 96 -3.49 4.62 -9.95
CA ASP A 96 -4.20 5.89 -9.85
C ASP A 96 -4.02 6.48 -8.45
N ILE A 97 -3.39 7.65 -8.38
CA ILE A 97 -3.15 8.38 -7.12
C ILE A 97 -4.45 8.68 -6.36
N SER A 98 -5.55 8.93 -7.09
CA SER A 98 -6.85 9.26 -6.51
C SER A 98 -7.58 8.05 -5.92
N SER A 99 -7.10 6.84 -6.21
CA SER A 99 -7.66 5.60 -5.64
C SER A 99 -7.36 5.42 -4.15
N VAL A 100 -6.40 6.17 -3.60
CA VAL A 100 -6.14 6.24 -2.15
C VAL A 100 -6.78 7.52 -1.61
N PRO A 101 -7.83 7.43 -0.77
CA PRO A 101 -8.40 8.59 -0.11
C PRO A 101 -7.33 9.36 0.67
N PHE A 102 -7.23 10.68 0.43
CA PHE A 102 -6.14 11.47 0.98
C PHE A 102 -6.12 11.49 2.52
N ILE A 103 -7.28 11.32 3.17
CA ILE A 103 -7.37 11.15 4.63
C ILE A 103 -6.51 9.99 5.15
N GLU A 104 -6.41 8.89 4.40
CA GLU A 104 -5.60 7.74 4.80
C GLU A 104 -4.10 8.03 4.70
N VAL A 105 -3.71 8.84 3.70
CA VAL A 105 -2.34 9.33 3.55
C VAL A 105 -1.97 10.27 4.69
N LEU A 106 -2.92 11.08 5.19
CA LEU A 106 -2.68 11.91 6.37
C LEU A 106 -2.53 11.07 7.65
N GLN A 107 -3.28 9.98 7.78
CA GLN A 107 -3.28 9.12 8.96
C GLN A 107 -1.97 8.33 9.16
N ILE A 108 -1.16 8.14 8.11
CA ILE A 108 0.19 7.54 8.27
C ILE A 108 1.19 8.53 8.89
N TRP A 109 0.90 9.84 8.82
CA TRP A 109 1.71 10.94 9.33
C TRP A 109 3.16 10.96 8.81
N GLU A 110 3.35 10.56 7.55
CA GLU A 110 4.67 10.58 6.88
C GLU A 110 4.75 11.79 5.93
N PRO A 111 5.50 12.86 6.29
CA PRO A 111 5.48 14.12 5.54
C PRO A 111 5.88 13.98 4.07
N THR A 112 6.85 13.11 3.77
CA THR A 112 7.33 12.92 2.39
C THR A 112 6.25 12.27 1.51
N ILE A 113 5.51 11.31 2.04
CA ILE A 113 4.41 10.67 1.30
C ILE A 113 3.23 11.64 1.16
N ILE A 114 2.88 12.38 2.22
CA ILE A 114 1.84 13.41 2.15
C ILE A 114 2.18 14.44 1.06
N ARG A 115 3.43 14.91 1.04
CA ARG A 115 3.91 15.84 0.01
C ARG A 115 3.79 15.24 -1.39
N TYR A 116 4.25 14.00 -1.57
CA TYR A 116 4.14 13.31 -2.85
C TYR A 116 2.69 13.27 -3.36
N PHE A 117 1.73 12.89 -2.52
CA PHE A 117 0.32 12.85 -2.91
C PHE A 117 -0.22 14.24 -3.29
N LEU A 118 0.12 15.29 -2.54
CA LEU A 118 -0.25 16.67 -2.88
C LEU A 118 0.32 17.10 -4.23
N ASP A 119 1.60 16.82 -4.47
CA ASP A 119 2.29 17.17 -5.71
C ASP A 119 1.73 16.41 -6.93
N HIS A 120 1.07 15.27 -6.68
CA HIS A 120 0.38 14.46 -7.70
C HIS A 120 -1.14 14.69 -7.73
N GLY A 121 -1.64 15.77 -7.15
CA GLY A 121 -3.02 16.23 -7.32
C GLY A 121 -4.04 15.57 -6.40
N ALA A 122 -3.62 15.02 -5.25
CA ALA A 122 -4.56 14.56 -4.23
C ALA A 122 -5.48 15.69 -3.77
N ASP A 123 -6.78 15.40 -3.65
CA ASP A 123 -7.76 16.37 -3.17
C ASP A 123 -7.62 16.57 -1.66
N PHE A 124 -7.20 17.77 -1.28
CA PHE A 124 -7.03 18.19 0.11
C PHE A 124 -8.10 19.18 0.58
N ILE A 125 -9.09 19.47 -0.26
CA ILE A 125 -10.14 20.46 0.00
C ILE A 125 -11.46 19.77 0.32
N THR A 126 -11.90 18.82 -0.52
CA THR A 126 -13.19 18.14 -0.34
C THR A 126 -13.21 17.39 0.98
N ASP A 127 -14.28 17.58 1.77
CA ASP A 127 -14.44 17.01 3.12
C ASP A 127 -13.38 17.42 4.15
N SER A 128 -12.54 18.42 3.84
CA SER A 128 -11.54 19.00 4.76
C SER A 128 -10.64 17.95 5.45
N PRO A 129 -9.91 17.10 4.69
CA PRO A 129 -9.20 15.94 5.23
C PRO A 129 -8.16 16.30 6.29
N PHE A 130 -7.50 17.47 6.16
CA PHE A 130 -6.59 17.97 7.21
C PHE A 130 -7.30 18.23 8.55
N ALA A 131 -8.48 18.84 8.53
CA ALA A 131 -9.25 19.10 9.74
C ALA A 131 -9.67 17.78 10.41
N VAL A 132 -10.10 16.80 9.62
CA VAL A 132 -10.44 15.45 10.10
C VAL A 132 -9.21 14.79 10.74
N ALA A 133 -8.07 14.77 10.05
CA ALA A 133 -6.84 14.15 10.56
C ALA A 133 -6.33 14.82 11.85
N PHE A 134 -6.34 16.15 11.93
CA PHE A 134 -5.93 16.86 13.14
C PHE A 134 -6.86 16.57 14.31
N ASN A 135 -8.17 16.56 14.08
CA ASN A 135 -9.15 16.25 15.12
C ASN A 135 -8.93 14.83 15.67
N GLU A 136 -8.73 13.83 14.79
CA GLU A 136 -8.43 12.46 15.20
C GLU A 136 -7.17 12.37 16.06
N ARG A 137 -6.07 13.01 15.63
CA ARG A 137 -4.81 13.00 16.38
C ARG A 137 -4.94 13.67 17.74
N ILE A 138 -5.61 14.82 17.80
CA ILE A 138 -5.90 15.51 19.08
C ILE A 138 -6.72 14.61 19.98
N ARG A 139 -7.77 13.96 19.47
CA ARG A 139 -8.65 13.08 20.26
C ARG A 139 -7.89 11.93 20.91
N THR A 140 -6.92 11.34 20.20
CA THR A 140 -6.09 10.25 20.75
C THR A 140 -5.16 10.69 21.88
N ALA A 141 -4.69 11.95 21.87
CA ALA A 141 -3.82 12.49 22.91
C ALA A 141 -4.59 13.17 24.06
N LEU A 142 -5.80 13.68 23.80
CA LEU A 142 -6.58 14.48 24.73
C LEU A 142 -6.96 13.73 26.00
N ARG A 143 -7.41 12.47 25.87
CA ARG A 143 -7.80 11.65 27.01
C ARG A 143 -6.59 11.32 27.91
N PRO A 144 -5.47 10.78 27.40
CA PRO A 144 -4.26 10.59 28.21
C PRO A 144 -3.75 11.87 28.89
N TRP A 145 -3.83 13.01 28.20
CA TRP A 145 -3.46 14.31 28.78
C TRP A 145 -4.35 14.69 29.97
N ARG A 146 -5.68 14.57 29.83
CA ARG A 146 -6.62 14.86 30.93
C ARG A 146 -6.37 13.96 32.14
N GLU A 147 -6.23 12.66 31.92
CA GLU A 147 -5.96 11.67 32.98
C GLU A 147 -4.62 11.98 33.68
N SER A 148 -3.59 12.38 32.93
CA SER A 148 -2.30 12.80 33.49
C SER A 148 -2.41 14.07 34.32
N LYS A 149 -3.16 15.08 33.85
CA LYS A 149 -3.39 16.33 34.58
C LYS A 149 -4.10 16.09 35.92
N GLU A 150 -5.10 15.22 35.94
CA GLU A 150 -5.84 14.85 37.17
C GLU A 150 -4.92 14.10 38.15
N LYS A 151 -4.17 13.10 37.65
CA LYS A 151 -3.27 12.25 38.46
C LYS A 151 -2.05 12.98 39.03
N TYR A 152 -1.48 13.91 38.27
CA TYR A 152 -0.24 14.63 38.62
C TYR A 152 -0.49 16.11 38.99
N SER A 153 -1.72 16.49 39.32
CA SER A 153 -2.09 17.86 39.72
C SER A 153 -1.29 18.39 40.93
N ASN A 154 -0.73 17.49 41.76
CA ASN A 154 0.14 17.83 42.91
C ASN A 154 1.66 17.68 42.63
N ALA A 155 2.07 17.40 41.39
CA ALA A 155 3.47 17.11 41.04
C ALA A 155 4.10 18.16 40.08
N ALA A 156 3.53 19.36 40.00
CA ALA A 156 4.23 20.50 39.43
C ALA A 156 5.25 21.03 40.46
N PRO A 157 6.48 21.41 40.05
CA PRO A 157 7.32 22.31 40.85
C PRO A 157 6.60 23.64 41.12
#